data_AF-K1YST5-F1
#
_entry.id   AF-K1YST5-F1
#
_cell.length_a   1.000
_cell.length_b   1.000
_cell.length_c   1.000
_cell.angle_alpha   90.00
_cell.angle_beta   90.00
_cell.angle_gamma   90.00
#
_symmetry.space_group_name_H-M   'P 1'
#
loop_
_entity.id
_entity.type
_entity.pdbx_description
1 polymer ?
#
loop_
_entity_poly.entity_id
_entity_poly.type
_entity_poly.pdbx_seq_one_letter_code
_entity_poly.pdbx_strand_id
1 'polypeptide(L)'
;MINCTNPRPVIKAAKLWVVLLFCLTTPMNVLAESAVQGTVVNAPARIEKSTNIAAGSDNKAEQSSVVLKNVKMSTAVVNSVQSETAVNVAAGKRNVARQGSVSISRGTGRGVVLNSVATKSTSNMAAGSDNQANQSSVAVTASTVKGTVSNTSKGKNMLNAAVGSRNQANQAAIVMDGTQLRGIAVNKATGENAINAAVGYRNAANQSSIVVDGGQAGDGSAVTMPQNTFQADSVSTGQGEPSALAYTGRKRVQESNGQRTAQHVPGQVVFLVDNDKAGLAGLDRIAKKYHLDVGEKTVLKSLNRIMVVSSTAGNAAEIALNLKNESGVYNPQPNYIFATMGGKDPLSPMQNLVSMLDLPEVHGKVSGKNITVAVVDTGVEVEHEDLRSRIIGYQNFISGSSYQGEIHGTAVAGIIGAGQNEYGIVGIAPDVSLLALRGCRQVTKISAMGECFSTSLVRSLDAAITAKADVVNLSLGAYVDDTLLGMMIDSGHEKGIVFAAPVGNDPAAENIAFPASHDKVISVAGLDESGNPLPNRRLASMADAVAPATHLFVTTPGSNYNFSDGTSLASASISGIIALSMEKKTARHSPCLPRFNSAVPWPKQVLSCIGL
;
A
#
# COMPACT_ATOMS: atom_id res chain seq x y z
N MET A 1 20.60 18.64 -13.69
CA MET A 1 21.00 18.98 -12.30
C MET A 1 20.82 20.48 -12.12
N ILE A 2 19.91 20.91 -11.24
CA ILE A 2 19.83 22.31 -10.81
C ILE A 2 19.88 22.27 -9.28
N ASN A 3 20.91 22.90 -8.73
CA ASN A 3 21.20 22.96 -7.31
C ASN A 3 20.55 24.24 -6.75
N CYS A 4 19.63 24.13 -5.79
CA CYS A 4 18.98 25.29 -5.17
C CYS A 4 19.04 25.19 -3.65
N THR A 5 19.95 25.97 -3.07
CA THR A 5 20.06 26.23 -1.63
C THR A 5 19.54 27.64 -1.29
N ASN A 6 18.84 27.76 -0.16
CA ASN A 6 18.33 28.95 0.56
C ASN A 6 16.87 29.45 0.34
N PRO A 7 16.23 30.07 1.36
CA PRO A 7 14.81 29.82 1.69
C PRO A 7 13.79 30.93 1.35
N ARG A 8 12.53 30.49 1.15
CA ARG A 8 11.23 31.18 0.91
C ARG A 8 11.02 31.73 -0.51
N PRO A 9 9.89 31.38 -1.17
CA PRO A 9 8.68 32.19 -0.99
C PRO A 9 7.35 31.41 -0.87
N VAL A 10 6.35 32.06 -0.28
CA VAL A 10 4.92 31.73 -0.44
C VAL A 10 4.50 32.25 -1.82
N ILE A 11 4.11 31.37 -2.74
CA ILE A 11 3.60 31.78 -4.05
C ILE A 11 2.09 31.99 -3.94
N LYS A 12 1.63 33.24 -3.97
CA LYS A 12 0.25 33.62 -4.26
C LYS A 12 0.24 34.34 -5.61
N ALA A 13 -0.32 33.72 -6.65
CA ALA A 13 -0.63 34.43 -7.90
C ALA A 13 -1.81 33.79 -8.65
N ALA A 14 -2.68 34.65 -9.16
CA ALA A 14 -3.86 34.33 -9.94
C ALA A 14 -3.49 33.69 -11.29
N LYS A 15 -4.24 32.62 -11.65
CA LYS A 15 -4.33 31.99 -12.99
C LYS A 15 -3.04 32.04 -13.82
N LEU A 16 -2.10 31.14 -13.53
CA LEU A 16 -0.98 30.84 -14.43
C LEU A 16 -1.03 29.35 -14.81
N TRP A 17 -1.20 29.06 -16.10
CA TRP A 17 -1.00 27.72 -16.66
C TRP A 17 0.50 27.56 -16.92
N VAL A 18 1.19 26.76 -16.11
CA VAL A 18 2.61 26.46 -16.30
C VAL A 18 2.84 24.96 -16.16
N VAL A 19 3.33 24.34 -17.24
CA VAL A 19 3.79 22.94 -17.30
C VAL A 19 5.24 22.93 -16.85
N LEU A 20 5.52 22.57 -15.58
CA LEU A 20 6.89 22.37 -15.08
C LEU A 20 6.91 21.44 -13.86
N LEU A 21 7.87 20.51 -13.86
CA LEU A 21 8.21 19.60 -12.77
C LEU A 21 8.78 20.40 -11.58
N PHE A 22 8.02 20.57 -10.49
CA PHE A 22 8.49 21.28 -9.30
C PHE A 22 9.20 20.33 -8.32
N CYS A 23 10.53 20.37 -8.30
CA CYS A 23 11.33 19.74 -7.25
C CYS A 23 11.67 20.81 -6.18
N LEU A 24 10.88 20.90 -5.11
CA LEU A 24 11.10 21.85 -4.02
C LEU A 24 11.80 21.15 -2.86
N THR A 25 13.12 21.27 -2.77
CA THR A 25 13.95 20.72 -1.68
C THR A 25 13.97 21.64 -0.45
N THR A 26 12.79 22.06 0.01
CA THR A 26 12.63 22.92 1.19
C THR A 26 11.99 22.14 2.34
N PRO A 27 12.21 22.52 3.61
CA PRO A 27 11.60 21.86 4.76
C PRO A 27 10.08 22.08 4.89
N MET A 28 9.43 22.75 3.93
CA MET A 28 7.98 22.94 3.89
C MET A 28 7.55 23.29 2.47
N ASN A 29 6.38 22.78 2.06
CA ASN A 29 5.74 23.10 0.79
C ASN A 29 4.26 23.48 1.02
N VAL A 30 3.87 24.72 0.70
CA VAL A 30 2.48 25.21 0.81
C VAL A 30 2.01 25.69 -0.56
N LEU A 31 0.98 25.05 -1.12
CA LEU A 31 0.37 25.42 -2.40
C LEU A 31 -1.12 25.74 -2.19
N ALA A 32 -1.56 26.89 -2.72
CA ALA A 32 -2.95 27.34 -2.65
C ALA A 32 -3.46 27.78 -4.03
N GLU A 33 -4.72 27.47 -4.34
CA GLU A 33 -5.46 27.99 -5.51
C GLU A 33 -4.75 27.75 -6.87
N SER A 34 -4.08 26.60 -6.99
CA SER A 34 -3.22 26.28 -8.13
C SER A 34 -3.65 24.97 -8.81
N ALA A 35 -3.50 24.88 -10.13
CA ALA A 35 -3.57 23.63 -10.87
C ALA A 35 -2.14 23.05 -10.96
N VAL A 36 -1.90 21.89 -10.34
CA VAL A 36 -0.57 21.28 -10.34
C VAL A 36 -0.55 20.15 -11.37
N GLN A 37 0.14 20.39 -12.49
CA GLN A 37 0.47 19.39 -13.49
C GLN A 37 1.92 18.92 -13.27
N GLY A 38 2.11 17.99 -12.32
CA GLY A 38 3.42 17.47 -11.94
C GLY A 38 3.46 16.90 -10.52
N THR A 39 4.50 16.14 -10.18
CA THR A 39 4.66 15.53 -8.85
C THR A 39 5.17 16.55 -7.84
N VAL A 40 4.50 16.67 -6.69
CA VAL A 40 4.97 17.48 -5.56
C VAL A 40 5.84 16.61 -4.68
N VAL A 41 7.13 16.90 -4.58
CA VAL A 41 8.07 16.16 -3.72
C VAL A 41 8.57 17.07 -2.61
N ASN A 42 8.37 16.65 -1.35
CA ASN A 42 8.98 17.23 -0.16
C ASN A 42 9.92 16.19 0.47
N ALA A 43 11.23 16.42 0.35
CA ALA A 43 12.25 15.52 0.88
C ALA A 43 13.37 16.33 1.57
N PRO A 44 13.11 16.90 2.78
CA PRO A 44 14.11 17.68 3.49
C PRO A 44 15.35 16.85 3.83
N ALA A 45 16.51 17.51 3.84
CA ALA A 45 17.70 16.96 4.48
C ALA A 45 17.41 16.64 5.96
N ARG A 46 18.09 15.62 6.48
CA ARG A 46 17.92 15.09 7.84
C ARG A 46 17.84 16.21 8.88
N ILE A 47 16.77 16.21 9.66
CA ILE A 47 16.53 17.25 10.67
C ILE A 47 17.15 16.80 12.00
N GLU A 48 18.20 17.46 12.46
CA GLU A 48 18.91 17.00 13.65
C GLU A 48 18.46 17.71 14.94
N LYS A 49 18.21 19.03 14.89
CA LYS A 49 17.74 19.87 16.00
C LYS A 49 16.92 21.03 15.48
N SER A 50 15.60 20.98 15.63
CA SER A 50 14.72 22.07 15.19
C SER A 50 13.66 22.39 16.23
N THR A 51 13.43 23.68 16.45
CA THR A 51 12.31 24.18 17.26
C THR A 51 11.48 25.11 16.41
N ASN A 52 10.17 24.87 16.36
CA ASN A 52 9.21 25.71 15.64
C ASN A 52 8.03 26.01 16.55
N ILE A 53 7.67 27.29 16.69
CA ILE A 53 6.65 27.74 17.64
C ILE A 53 5.73 28.75 16.95
N ALA A 54 4.43 28.56 17.11
CA ALA A 54 3.41 29.51 16.72
C ALA A 54 2.51 29.83 17.92
N ALA A 55 2.14 31.10 18.13
CA ALA A 55 1.28 31.51 19.23
C ALA A 55 0.26 32.57 18.78
N GLY A 56 -0.97 32.50 19.31
CA GLY A 56 -2.06 33.43 19.00
C GLY A 56 -3.26 32.73 18.36
N SER A 57 -3.99 33.42 17.47
CA SER A 57 -5.12 32.81 16.75
C SER A 57 -4.80 32.59 15.27
N ASP A 58 -5.27 31.49 14.70
CA ASP A 58 -5.18 31.16 13.26
C ASP A 58 -3.75 30.99 12.71
N ASN A 59 -2.81 30.59 13.58
CA ASN A 59 -1.41 30.39 13.22
C ASN A 59 -1.08 28.94 12.87
N LYS A 60 0.04 28.74 12.18
CA LYS A 60 0.50 27.43 11.75
C LYS A 60 1.98 27.24 12.06
N ALA A 61 2.29 26.25 12.89
CA ALA A 61 3.64 25.74 13.11
C ALA A 61 3.83 24.51 12.21
N GLU A 62 4.30 24.74 10.99
CA GLU A 62 4.46 23.71 9.96
C GLU A 62 5.93 23.30 9.84
N GLN A 63 6.20 22.00 9.93
CA GLN A 63 7.55 21.45 9.83
C GLN A 63 7.54 20.20 8.95
N SER A 64 8.37 20.19 7.90
CA SER A 64 8.58 19.04 7.01
C SER A 64 7.27 18.45 6.49
N SER A 65 6.38 19.35 6.11
CA SER A 65 5.01 19.03 5.80
C SER A 65 4.61 19.62 4.45
N VAL A 66 3.64 18.98 3.81
CA VAL A 66 3.04 19.41 2.55
C VAL A 66 1.61 19.87 2.83
N VAL A 67 1.27 21.09 2.43
CA VAL A 67 -0.08 21.64 2.57
C VAL A 67 -0.62 22.07 1.21
N LEU A 68 -1.69 21.43 0.78
CA LEU A 68 -2.39 21.70 -0.47
C LEU A 68 -3.80 22.22 -0.16
N LYS A 69 -4.14 23.40 -0.69
CA LYS A 69 -5.46 24.02 -0.50
C LYS A 69 -6.05 24.46 -1.83
N ASN A 70 -7.28 24.03 -2.14
CA ASN A 70 -7.93 24.35 -3.41
C ASN A 70 -7.08 23.94 -4.64
N VAL A 71 -6.41 22.78 -4.57
CA VAL A 71 -5.50 22.30 -5.63
C VAL A 71 -6.19 21.23 -6.48
N LYS A 72 -5.98 21.29 -7.81
CA LYS A 72 -6.27 20.17 -8.72
C LYS A 72 -5.00 19.35 -8.94
N MET A 73 -5.01 18.07 -8.56
CA MET A 73 -3.85 17.16 -8.66
C MET A 73 -4.07 16.12 -9.77
N SER A 74 -3.02 15.81 -10.53
CA SER A 74 -3.06 14.85 -11.63
C SER A 74 -2.05 13.69 -11.55
N THR A 75 -1.07 13.74 -10.63
CA THR A 75 0.02 12.76 -10.57
C THR A 75 0.31 12.25 -9.15
N ALA A 76 1.22 12.87 -8.39
CA ALA A 76 1.60 12.39 -7.07
C ALA A 76 2.04 13.49 -6.10
N VAL A 77 1.86 13.24 -4.82
CA VAL A 77 2.37 14.03 -3.69
C VAL A 77 3.19 13.10 -2.84
N VAL A 78 4.49 13.37 -2.72
CA VAL A 78 5.43 12.56 -1.97
C VAL A 78 6.04 13.41 -0.86
N ASN A 79 5.79 13.03 0.38
CA ASN A 79 6.44 13.58 1.55
C ASN A 79 7.35 12.49 2.16
N SER A 80 8.67 12.70 2.15
CA SER A 80 9.66 11.77 2.68
C SER A 80 10.52 12.48 3.71
N VAL A 81 10.37 12.13 4.99
CA VAL A 81 10.94 12.90 6.10
C VAL A 81 11.78 12.02 7.02
N GLN A 82 12.98 12.50 7.34
CA GLN A 82 13.84 11.92 8.39
C GLN A 82 14.14 12.97 9.45
N SER A 83 13.71 12.72 10.69
CA SER A 83 13.86 13.67 11.80
C SER A 83 14.43 12.98 13.05
N GLU A 84 15.55 13.50 13.55
CA GLU A 84 16.17 13.03 14.78
C GLU A 84 15.53 13.69 16.00
N THR A 85 15.81 14.98 16.22
CA THR A 85 15.27 15.76 17.34
C THR A 85 14.54 16.99 16.84
N ALA A 86 13.26 17.09 17.16
CA ALA A 86 12.44 18.22 16.74
C ALA A 86 11.31 18.52 17.72
N VAL A 87 11.08 19.80 17.97
CA VAL A 87 9.99 20.33 18.79
C VAL A 87 9.15 21.27 17.93
N ASN A 88 7.86 21.01 17.83
CA ASN A 88 6.91 21.81 17.07
C ASN A 88 5.71 22.13 17.95
N VAL A 89 5.44 23.41 18.21
CA VAL A 89 4.41 23.84 19.17
C VAL A 89 3.51 24.91 18.56
N ALA A 90 2.19 24.77 18.75
CA ALA A 90 1.22 25.81 18.44
C ALA A 90 0.32 26.11 19.65
N ALA A 91 0.19 27.37 20.07
CA ALA A 91 -0.56 27.75 21.26
C ALA A 91 -1.58 28.87 21.00
N GLY A 92 -2.82 28.70 21.44
CA GLY A 92 -3.92 29.66 21.30
C GLY A 92 -5.15 29.07 20.61
N LYS A 93 -5.75 29.76 19.63
CA LYS A 93 -7.04 29.36 19.04
C LYS A 93 -6.95 29.07 17.54
N ARG A 94 -7.56 27.99 17.06
CA ARG A 94 -7.59 27.60 15.62
C ARG A 94 -6.21 27.46 14.99
N ASN A 95 -5.22 27.05 15.78
CA ASN A 95 -3.85 26.86 15.33
C ASN A 95 -3.60 25.42 14.86
N VAL A 96 -2.58 25.25 14.03
CA VAL A 96 -2.14 23.93 13.55
C VAL A 96 -0.66 23.73 13.82
N ALA A 97 -0.31 22.74 14.64
CA ALA A 97 1.04 22.21 14.78
C ALA A 97 1.15 20.97 13.90
N ARG A 98 1.88 21.07 12.78
CA ARG A 98 2.05 19.97 11.82
C ARG A 98 3.52 19.61 11.65
N GLN A 99 3.83 18.33 11.86
CA GLN A 99 5.17 17.78 11.71
C GLN A 99 5.15 16.53 10.82
N GLY A 100 5.96 16.49 9.78
CA GLY A 100 6.07 15.30 8.92
C GLY A 100 4.74 14.86 8.30
N SER A 101 3.87 15.78 7.92
CA SER A 101 2.51 15.41 7.56
C SER A 101 2.09 16.01 6.22
N VAL A 102 1.09 15.38 5.59
CA VAL A 102 0.46 15.90 4.38
C VAL A 102 -0.95 16.39 4.73
N SER A 103 -1.33 17.57 4.25
CA SER A 103 -2.69 18.08 4.38
C SER A 103 -3.22 18.54 3.04
N ILE A 104 -4.40 18.04 2.67
CA ILE A 104 -5.11 18.38 1.45
C ILE A 104 -6.49 18.90 1.84
N SER A 105 -6.87 20.08 1.35
CA SER A 105 -8.16 20.67 1.65
C SER A 105 -8.83 21.25 0.40
N ARG A 106 -10.12 20.97 0.23
CA ARG A 106 -10.96 21.47 -0.89
C ARG A 106 -10.34 21.21 -2.27
N GLY A 107 -9.62 20.08 -2.41
CA GLY A 107 -8.93 19.68 -3.64
C GLY A 107 -9.69 18.61 -4.41
N THR A 108 -9.41 18.50 -5.71
CA THR A 108 -9.89 17.39 -6.54
C THR A 108 -8.72 16.82 -7.31
N GLY A 109 -8.47 15.52 -7.24
CA GLY A 109 -7.31 15.00 -7.93
C GLY A 109 -7.29 13.50 -8.18
N ARG A 110 -6.63 13.12 -9.27
CA ARG A 110 -6.26 11.76 -9.61
C ARG A 110 -4.77 11.58 -9.29
N GLY A 111 -4.38 10.53 -8.59
CA GLY A 111 -2.97 10.32 -8.26
C GLY A 111 -2.68 9.64 -6.94
N VAL A 112 -1.40 9.67 -6.55
CA VAL A 112 -0.87 9.00 -5.35
C VAL A 112 -0.42 10.03 -4.32
N VAL A 113 -0.91 9.92 -3.08
CA VAL A 113 -0.40 10.65 -1.92
C VAL A 113 0.43 9.68 -1.08
N LEU A 114 1.74 9.91 -0.98
CA LEU A 114 2.67 9.14 -0.17
C LEU A 114 3.22 10.03 0.94
N ASN A 115 3.01 9.61 2.19
CA ASN A 115 3.67 10.20 3.35
C ASN A 115 4.54 9.12 4.01
N SER A 116 5.85 9.26 3.96
CA SER A 116 6.82 8.33 4.56
C SER A 116 7.69 9.10 5.56
N VAL A 117 7.55 8.79 6.85
CA VAL A 117 8.18 9.56 7.92
C VAL A 117 8.88 8.66 8.92
N ALA A 118 10.18 8.93 9.11
CA ALA A 118 11.03 8.30 10.10
C ALA A 118 11.46 9.31 11.18
N THR A 119 11.15 9.05 12.45
CA THR A 119 11.47 9.94 13.60
C THR A 119 12.25 9.23 14.71
N LYS A 120 12.96 9.98 15.58
CA LYS A 120 13.63 9.40 16.77
C LYS A 120 13.27 10.00 18.13
N SER A 121 13.21 11.32 18.26
CA SER A 121 12.91 12.04 19.50
C SER A 121 12.17 13.33 19.15
N THR A 122 10.87 13.23 18.95
CA THR A 122 10.09 14.32 18.35
C THR A 122 8.87 14.66 19.19
N SER A 123 8.62 15.96 19.36
CA SER A 123 7.49 16.47 20.13
C SER A 123 6.68 17.46 19.29
N ASN A 124 5.43 17.14 19.03
CA ASN A 124 4.46 17.98 18.34
C ASN A 124 3.30 18.31 19.27
N MET A 125 3.06 19.58 19.57
CA MET A 125 2.06 19.98 20.56
C MET A 125 1.16 21.12 20.06
N ALA A 126 -0.13 21.02 20.35
CA ALA A 126 -1.09 22.09 20.18
C ALA A 126 -1.83 22.39 21.49
N ALA A 127 -1.85 23.64 21.96
CA ALA A 127 -2.49 24.00 23.23
C ALA A 127 -3.50 25.15 23.06
N GLY A 128 -4.68 25.06 23.68
CA GLY A 128 -5.74 26.07 23.63
C GLY A 128 -7.05 25.51 23.04
N SER A 129 -7.72 26.22 22.13
CA SER A 129 -9.02 25.80 21.60
C SER A 129 -9.07 25.67 20.08
N ASP A 130 -9.80 24.68 19.55
CA ASP A 130 -10.00 24.47 18.10
C ASP A 130 -8.69 24.18 17.32
N ASN A 131 -7.67 23.64 17.99
CA ASN A 131 -6.34 23.42 17.42
C ASN A 131 -6.15 22.00 16.88
N GLN A 132 -5.16 21.82 16.00
CA GLN A 132 -4.75 20.51 15.50
C GLN A 132 -3.27 20.25 15.73
N ALA A 133 -2.92 19.10 16.31
CA ALA A 133 -1.58 18.55 16.41
C ALA A 133 -1.47 17.33 15.49
N ASN A 134 -0.84 17.50 14.32
CA ASN A 134 -0.72 16.50 13.27
C ASN A 134 0.74 16.05 13.13
N GLN A 135 1.07 14.83 13.55
CA GLN A 135 2.42 14.28 13.49
C GLN A 135 2.46 13.00 12.65
N SER A 136 3.33 12.96 11.63
CA SER A 136 3.49 11.80 10.74
C SER A 136 2.18 11.32 10.12
N SER A 137 1.28 12.26 9.79
CA SER A 137 -0.13 11.98 9.45
C SER A 137 -0.51 12.50 8.08
N VAL A 138 -1.62 12.01 7.53
CA VAL A 138 -2.23 12.53 6.31
C VAL A 138 -3.65 13.00 6.62
N ALA A 139 -3.93 14.28 6.39
CA ALA A 139 -5.26 14.87 6.57
C ALA A 139 -5.86 15.30 5.23
N VAL A 140 -7.02 14.76 4.86
CA VAL A 140 -7.72 15.09 3.61
C VAL A 140 -9.13 15.59 3.93
N THR A 141 -9.37 16.89 3.72
CA THR A 141 -10.63 17.54 4.11
C THR A 141 -11.40 18.07 2.91
N ALA A 142 -12.71 17.82 2.85
CA ALA A 142 -13.64 18.34 1.85
C ALA A 142 -13.13 18.17 0.41
N SER A 143 -12.53 17.02 0.10
CA SER A 143 -11.82 16.78 -1.16
C SER A 143 -12.33 15.54 -1.88
N THR A 144 -11.98 15.39 -3.17
CA THR A 144 -12.16 14.14 -3.92
C THR A 144 -10.81 13.61 -4.35
N VAL A 145 -10.44 12.42 -3.86
CA VAL A 145 -9.18 11.76 -4.21
C VAL A 145 -9.49 10.49 -4.99
N LYS A 146 -8.97 10.40 -6.22
CA LYS A 146 -9.03 9.20 -7.06
C LYS A 146 -7.62 8.59 -7.15
N GLY A 147 -7.39 7.45 -6.52
CA GLY A 147 -6.06 6.83 -6.42
C GLY A 147 -5.66 6.50 -4.97
N THR A 148 -4.36 6.43 -4.70
CA THR A 148 -3.84 5.87 -3.44
C THR A 148 -3.45 6.96 -2.44
N VAL A 149 -3.80 6.78 -1.18
CA VAL A 149 -3.34 7.57 -0.03
C VAL A 149 -2.59 6.63 0.91
N SER A 150 -1.27 6.70 0.92
CA SER A 150 -0.42 5.88 1.76
C SER A 150 0.25 6.74 2.83
N ASN A 151 0.16 6.31 4.08
CA ASN A 151 0.89 6.86 5.21
C ASN A 151 1.73 5.76 5.85
N THR A 152 3.05 5.96 5.87
CA THR A 152 4.03 5.08 6.48
C THR A 152 4.79 5.87 7.54
N SER A 153 4.62 5.51 8.81
CA SER A 153 5.31 6.15 9.93
C SER A 153 6.16 5.14 10.69
N LYS A 154 7.42 5.48 10.93
CA LYS A 154 8.34 4.73 11.77
C LYS A 154 8.97 5.68 12.79
N GLY A 155 8.92 5.37 14.08
CA GLY A 155 9.42 6.32 15.07
C GLY A 155 9.90 5.73 16.38
N LYS A 156 10.84 6.41 17.05
CA LYS A 156 11.10 6.24 18.48
C LYS A 156 10.71 7.53 19.21
N ASN A 157 10.44 7.45 20.51
CA ASN A 157 10.20 8.57 21.44
C ASN A 157 9.39 9.73 20.80
N MET A 158 8.19 9.40 20.33
CA MET A 158 7.33 10.36 19.67
C MET A 158 6.26 10.86 20.64
N LEU A 159 6.11 12.17 20.75
CA LEU A 159 5.06 12.80 21.54
C LEU A 159 4.22 13.71 20.67
N ASN A 160 2.97 13.34 20.43
CA ASN A 160 1.97 14.22 19.85
C ASN A 160 0.93 14.57 20.92
N ALA A 161 0.66 15.85 21.14
CA ALA A 161 -0.31 16.26 22.16
C ALA A 161 -1.20 17.42 21.71
N ALA A 162 -2.48 17.35 22.07
CA ALA A 162 -3.43 18.44 21.94
C ALA A 162 -4.13 18.73 23.28
N VAL A 163 -3.91 19.91 23.86
CA VAL A 163 -4.37 20.24 25.22
C VAL A 163 -5.35 21.43 25.19
N GLY A 164 -6.50 21.32 25.84
CA GLY A 164 -7.52 22.38 25.93
C GLY A 164 -8.89 21.92 25.42
N SER A 165 -9.54 22.65 24.51
CA SER A 165 -10.90 22.31 24.06
C SER A 165 -11.10 22.23 22.55
N ARG A 166 -11.90 21.28 22.07
CA ARG A 166 -12.19 21.07 20.63
C ARG A 166 -10.94 20.87 19.77
N ASN A 167 -9.90 20.28 20.34
CA ASN A 167 -8.63 20.04 19.65
C ASN A 167 -8.56 18.62 19.07
N GLN A 168 -7.71 18.42 18.07
CA GLN A 168 -7.44 17.11 17.47
C GLN A 168 -5.95 16.78 17.51
N ALA A 169 -5.59 15.60 18.01
CA ALA A 169 -4.24 15.06 18.01
C ALA A 169 -4.18 13.84 17.07
N ASN A 170 -3.62 14.02 15.87
CA ASN A 170 -3.49 12.97 14.87
C ASN A 170 -2.03 12.53 14.76
N GLN A 171 -1.72 11.30 15.14
CA GLN A 171 -0.37 10.76 15.09
C GLN A 171 -0.32 9.49 14.26
N ALA A 172 0.55 9.45 13.25
CA ALA A 172 0.71 8.27 12.38
C ALA A 172 -0.63 7.77 11.78
N ALA A 173 -1.53 8.71 11.49
CA ALA A 173 -2.91 8.44 11.11
C ALA A 173 -3.25 9.05 9.74
N ILE A 174 -4.24 8.48 9.07
CA ILE A 174 -4.93 9.10 7.94
C ILE A 174 -6.28 9.60 8.42
N VAL A 175 -6.59 10.88 8.23
CA VAL A 175 -7.87 11.47 8.61
C VAL A 175 -8.52 12.06 7.37
N MET A 176 -9.68 11.55 6.99
CA MET A 176 -10.48 12.00 5.86
C MET A 176 -11.78 12.59 6.39
N ASP A 177 -11.97 13.90 6.26
CA ASP A 177 -13.16 14.61 6.74
C ASP A 177 -13.93 15.24 5.56
N GLY A 178 -15.20 14.87 5.36
CA GLY A 178 -16.01 15.34 4.23
C GLY A 178 -15.43 14.96 2.86
N THR A 179 -14.63 13.89 2.79
CA THR A 179 -13.84 13.53 1.60
C THR A 179 -14.41 12.32 0.87
N GLN A 180 -14.41 12.36 -0.46
CA GLN A 180 -14.75 11.21 -1.32
C GLN A 180 -13.46 10.52 -1.80
N LEU A 181 -13.23 9.29 -1.35
CA LEU A 181 -12.13 8.45 -1.81
C LEU A 181 -12.64 7.46 -2.86
N ARG A 182 -12.01 7.46 -4.03
CA ARG A 182 -12.19 6.44 -5.08
C ARG A 182 -10.82 5.81 -5.38
N GLY A 183 -10.40 4.88 -4.53
CA GLY A 183 -9.07 4.28 -4.54
C GLY A 183 -8.68 3.77 -3.16
N ILE A 184 -7.39 3.70 -2.86
CA ILE A 184 -6.89 2.91 -1.72
C ILE A 184 -6.35 3.82 -0.61
N ALA A 185 -6.69 3.55 0.64
CA ALA A 185 -6.03 4.16 1.80
C ALA A 185 -5.24 3.09 2.57
N VAL A 186 -3.93 3.31 2.72
CA VAL A 186 -3.01 2.40 3.42
C VAL A 186 -2.33 3.16 4.55
N ASN A 187 -2.47 2.68 5.79
CA ASN A 187 -1.75 3.24 6.93
C ASN A 187 -0.89 2.17 7.60
N LYS A 188 0.43 2.36 7.58
CA LYS A 188 1.41 1.49 8.24
C LYS A 188 2.17 2.32 9.27
N ALA A 189 2.00 2.01 10.55
CA ALA A 189 2.58 2.80 11.61
C ALA A 189 3.31 1.89 12.62
N THR A 190 4.60 2.14 12.83
CA THR A 190 5.48 1.31 13.68
C THR A 190 6.32 2.18 14.61
N GLY A 191 6.55 1.77 15.85
CA GLY A 191 7.45 2.53 16.71
C GLY A 191 7.50 2.14 18.19
N GLU A 192 8.46 2.75 18.89
CA GLU A 192 8.73 2.56 20.31
C GLU A 192 8.48 3.89 21.06
N ASN A 193 7.85 3.85 22.23
CA ASN A 193 7.59 5.02 23.08
C ASN A 193 6.84 6.14 22.34
N ALA A 194 5.69 5.81 21.73
CA ALA A 194 4.86 6.78 21.01
C ALA A 194 3.63 7.15 21.84
N ILE A 195 3.49 8.42 22.18
CA ILE A 195 2.39 8.98 22.97
C ILE A 195 1.58 9.93 22.09
N ASN A 196 0.31 9.61 21.87
CA ASN A 196 -0.67 10.53 21.29
C ASN A 196 -1.73 10.90 22.34
N ALA A 197 -1.70 12.15 22.81
CA ALA A 197 -2.56 12.60 23.90
C ALA A 197 -3.51 13.73 23.47
N ALA A 198 -4.77 13.63 23.87
CA ALA A 198 -5.75 14.71 23.72
C ALA A 198 -6.40 15.00 25.08
N VAL A 199 -6.06 16.13 25.70
CA VAL A 199 -6.39 16.40 27.12
C VAL A 199 -7.30 17.62 27.23
N GLY A 200 -8.50 17.45 27.79
CA GLY A 200 -9.48 18.52 28.03
C GLY A 200 -10.85 18.27 27.38
N TYR A 201 -11.57 19.33 26.99
CA TYR A 201 -13.00 19.23 26.64
C TYR A 201 -13.26 19.05 25.14
N ARG A 202 -13.95 17.97 24.74
CA ARG A 202 -14.29 17.63 23.33
C ARG A 202 -13.08 17.52 22.41
N ASN A 203 -12.00 16.90 22.88
CA ASN A 203 -10.83 16.66 22.04
C ASN A 203 -10.87 15.25 21.43
N ALA A 204 -10.15 15.04 20.34
CA ALA A 204 -9.98 13.74 19.70
C ALA A 204 -8.50 13.38 19.58
N ALA A 205 -8.14 12.12 19.87
CA ALA A 205 -6.82 11.58 19.61
C ALA A 205 -6.93 10.40 18.63
N ASN A 206 -6.31 10.50 17.47
CA ASN A 206 -6.29 9.47 16.44
C ASN A 206 -4.86 8.98 16.26
N GLN A 207 -4.56 7.77 16.72
CA GLN A 207 -3.22 7.19 16.61
C GLN A 207 -3.26 5.94 15.73
N SER A 208 -2.34 5.86 14.76
CA SER A 208 -2.15 4.66 13.92
C SER A 208 -3.42 4.20 13.20
N SER A 209 -4.33 5.14 12.92
CA SER A 209 -5.68 4.84 12.45
C SER A 209 -5.96 5.46 11.09
N ILE A 210 -6.96 4.92 10.38
CA ILE A 210 -7.62 5.61 9.26
C ILE A 210 -9.01 6.03 9.75
N VAL A 211 -9.26 7.34 9.79
CA VAL A 211 -10.51 7.95 10.22
C VAL A 211 -11.21 8.51 8.98
N VAL A 212 -12.47 8.14 8.77
CA VAL A 212 -13.30 8.69 7.69
C VAL A 212 -14.56 9.27 8.33
N ASP A 213 -14.64 10.60 8.38
CA ASP A 213 -15.78 11.36 8.90
C ASP A 213 -16.46 12.12 7.75
N GLY A 214 -17.79 12.12 7.69
CA GLY A 214 -18.56 12.84 6.67
C GLY A 214 -18.30 12.51 5.18
N GLY A 215 -17.51 11.47 4.87
CA GLY A 215 -17.06 11.09 3.52
C GLY A 215 -17.67 9.79 2.97
N GLN A 216 -17.47 9.51 1.67
CA GLN A 216 -17.87 8.25 1.02
C GLN A 216 -16.66 7.58 0.36
N ALA A 217 -16.43 6.30 0.69
CA ALA A 217 -15.58 5.43 -0.12
C ALA A 217 -16.44 4.89 -1.28
N GLY A 218 -16.07 5.21 -2.52
CA GLY A 218 -16.78 4.71 -3.71
C GLY A 218 -16.50 3.23 -4.00
N ASP A 219 -17.23 2.65 -4.97
CA ASP A 219 -16.99 1.27 -5.43
C ASP A 219 -15.53 1.06 -5.85
N GLY A 220 -14.93 -0.04 -5.41
CA GLY A 220 -13.51 -0.37 -5.66
C GLY A 220 -12.51 0.29 -4.70
N SER A 221 -12.97 1.04 -3.68
CA SER A 221 -12.10 1.60 -2.65
C SER A 221 -11.74 0.55 -1.58
N ALA A 222 -10.46 0.50 -1.20
CA ALA A 222 -9.95 -0.38 -0.15
C ALA A 222 -9.28 0.42 0.97
N VAL A 223 -9.51 0.02 2.23
CA VAL A 223 -8.89 0.62 3.41
C VAL A 223 -8.18 -0.49 4.18
N THR A 224 -6.86 -0.39 4.35
CA THR A 224 -6.07 -1.43 5.02
C THR A 224 -5.05 -0.83 6.00
N MET A 225 -4.82 -1.55 7.11
CA MET A 225 -3.87 -1.18 8.17
C MET A 225 -2.96 -2.38 8.50
N PRO A 226 -2.00 -2.72 7.62
CA PRO A 226 -1.12 -3.86 7.88
C PRO A 226 -0.12 -3.55 9.01
N GLN A 227 -0.12 -4.40 10.04
CA GLN A 227 0.93 -4.50 11.08
C GLN A 227 1.24 -3.19 11.86
N ASN A 228 0.22 -2.59 12.48
CA ASN A 228 0.48 -1.53 13.47
C ASN A 228 1.10 -2.13 14.75
N THR A 229 2.39 -1.91 14.95
CA THR A 229 3.13 -2.35 16.15
C THR A 229 3.64 -1.14 16.90
N PHE A 230 2.92 -0.75 17.95
CA PHE A 230 3.36 0.26 18.92
C PHE A 230 3.27 -0.29 20.34
N GLN A 231 4.30 -0.04 21.14
CA GLN A 231 4.11 0.15 22.58
C GLN A 231 3.62 1.60 22.77
N ALA A 232 2.30 1.79 22.87
CA ALA A 232 1.68 3.11 22.90
C ALA A 232 0.56 3.20 23.93
N ASP A 233 0.47 4.36 24.57
CA ASP A 233 -0.68 4.80 25.35
C ASP A 233 -1.40 5.91 24.57
N SER A 234 -2.67 5.67 24.23
CA SER A 234 -3.56 6.74 23.75
C SER A 234 -4.45 7.17 24.91
N VAL A 235 -4.36 8.45 25.28
CA VAL A 235 -5.06 9.00 26.45
C VAL A 235 -5.97 10.14 26.01
N SER A 236 -7.28 9.95 26.20
CA SER A 236 -8.31 11.00 26.08
C SER A 236 -9.01 11.14 27.42
N THR A 237 -8.91 12.31 28.05
CA THR A 237 -9.56 12.60 29.35
C THR A 237 -10.46 13.82 29.23
N GLY A 238 -11.78 13.61 29.32
CA GLY A 238 -12.83 14.65 29.35
C GLY A 238 -14.24 14.08 29.13
N GLN A 239 -15.29 14.77 29.60
CA GLN A 239 -16.68 14.39 29.28
C GLN A 239 -17.01 14.71 27.81
N GLY A 240 -17.05 13.67 26.99
CA GLY A 240 -17.33 13.67 25.55
C GLY A 240 -16.89 12.34 24.93
N GLU A 241 -17.62 11.82 23.93
CA GLU A 241 -17.47 10.44 23.43
C GLU A 241 -16.01 10.02 23.19
N PRO A 242 -15.57 8.86 23.72
CA PRO A 242 -14.26 8.31 23.41
C PRO A 242 -14.27 7.72 22.00
N SER A 243 -13.48 8.28 21.08
CA SER A 243 -13.08 7.56 19.87
C SER A 243 -11.86 6.72 20.20
N ALA A 244 -12.11 5.49 20.65
CA ALA A 244 -11.13 4.42 20.68
C ALA A 244 -10.86 3.89 19.26
N LEU A 245 -9.78 3.12 19.15
CA LEU A 245 -9.41 2.24 18.05
C LEU A 245 -10.63 1.69 17.27
N ALA A 246 -10.55 1.81 15.93
CA ALA A 246 -11.44 1.25 14.91
C ALA A 246 -12.72 2.02 14.52
N TYR A 247 -12.92 2.01 13.20
CA TYR A 247 -14.06 2.43 12.37
C TYR A 247 -15.38 2.75 13.10
N THR A 248 -15.76 4.02 13.16
CA THR A 248 -17.11 4.47 13.57
C THR A 248 -17.78 5.28 12.47
N GLY A 249 -18.29 4.59 11.45
CA GLY A 249 -19.17 5.20 10.44
C GLY A 249 -20.57 5.46 11.01
N ARG A 250 -20.88 6.70 11.42
CA ARG A 250 -22.28 7.13 11.64
C ARG A 250 -22.89 7.56 10.30
N LYS A 251 -23.68 6.69 9.65
CA LYS A 251 -24.50 7.05 8.47
C LYS A 251 -25.78 7.78 8.87
N ARG A 252 -26.04 8.92 8.21
CA ARG A 252 -27.40 9.34 7.84
C ARG A 252 -27.42 9.37 6.31
N VAL A 253 -27.98 8.33 5.69
CA VAL A 253 -28.16 8.25 4.24
C VAL A 253 -29.66 8.10 3.99
N GLN A 254 -30.24 9.07 3.28
CA GLN A 254 -31.55 8.94 2.68
C GLN A 254 -31.51 7.84 1.60
N GLU A 255 -32.54 7.01 1.62
CA GLU A 255 -32.70 5.78 0.87
C GLU A 255 -32.77 6.00 -0.64
N SER A 256 -32.03 5.19 -1.40
CA SER A 256 -32.47 4.74 -2.72
C SER A 256 -32.35 3.22 -2.78
N ASN A 257 -33.43 2.58 -3.22
CA ASN A 257 -33.71 1.15 -3.13
C ASN A 257 -32.71 0.29 -3.91
N GLY A 258 -32.05 -0.64 -3.21
CA GLY A 258 -31.16 -1.66 -3.75
C GLY A 258 -30.23 -2.27 -2.71
N GLN A 259 -30.78 -2.79 -1.60
CA GLN A 259 -29.99 -3.35 -0.47
C GLN A 259 -29.31 -4.69 -0.85
N ARG A 260 -27.99 -4.78 -0.64
CA ARG A 260 -27.39 -6.01 -0.10
C ARG A 260 -27.48 -5.92 1.43
N THR A 261 -28.42 -6.63 2.02
CA THR A 261 -28.55 -6.77 3.49
C THR A 261 -27.46 -7.70 4.02
N ALA A 262 -26.95 -7.45 5.23
CA ALA A 262 -26.08 -8.39 5.94
C ALA A 262 -26.84 -9.72 6.12
N GLN A 263 -26.22 -10.84 5.74
CA GLN A 263 -26.87 -12.15 5.85
C GLN A 263 -27.08 -12.52 7.33
N HIS A 264 -28.29 -12.97 7.65
CA HIS A 264 -28.68 -13.42 8.98
C HIS A 264 -29.53 -14.67 8.86
N VAL A 265 -29.61 -15.46 9.92
CA VAL A 265 -30.50 -16.62 9.98
C VAL A 265 -31.95 -16.11 9.86
N PRO A 266 -32.74 -16.63 8.89
CA PRO A 266 -34.12 -16.20 8.71
C PRO A 266 -34.96 -16.41 9.98
N GLY A 267 -35.71 -15.40 10.38
CA GLY A 267 -36.63 -15.47 11.53
C GLY A 267 -35.95 -15.57 12.90
N GLN A 268 -34.64 -15.32 13.02
CA GLN A 268 -33.96 -15.34 14.33
C GLN A 268 -33.47 -13.96 14.77
N VAL A 269 -33.75 -13.64 16.03
CA VAL A 269 -33.32 -12.44 16.73
C VAL A 269 -32.48 -12.84 17.94
N VAL A 270 -31.37 -12.15 18.15
CA VAL A 270 -30.48 -12.29 19.29
C VAL A 270 -30.50 -10.99 20.09
N PHE A 271 -30.62 -11.09 21.41
CA PHE A 271 -30.53 -9.95 22.31
C PHE A 271 -29.99 -10.39 23.67
N LEU A 272 -29.59 -9.43 24.49
CA LEU A 272 -29.06 -9.69 25.83
C LEU A 272 -30.01 -9.17 26.91
N VAL A 273 -30.07 -9.86 28.05
CA VAL A 273 -30.74 -9.40 29.27
C VAL A 273 -29.82 -9.53 30.48
N ASP A 274 -30.17 -8.86 31.58
CA ASP A 274 -29.41 -8.92 32.83
C ASP A 274 -29.33 -10.37 33.36
N ASN A 275 -28.16 -10.72 33.90
CA ASN A 275 -27.89 -12.03 34.49
C ASN A 275 -28.38 -12.09 35.95
N ASP A 276 -29.66 -11.80 36.15
CA ASP A 276 -30.33 -11.87 37.44
C ASP A 276 -31.80 -12.34 37.28
N LYS A 277 -32.51 -12.47 38.42
CA LYS A 277 -33.91 -12.91 38.42
C LYS A 277 -34.84 -11.92 37.69
N ALA A 278 -34.52 -10.63 37.68
CA ALA A 278 -35.35 -9.60 37.05
C ALA A 278 -35.21 -9.65 35.52
N GLY A 279 -33.99 -9.83 35.01
CA GLY A 279 -33.71 -10.01 33.59
C GLY A 279 -34.40 -11.25 33.02
N LEU A 280 -34.38 -12.37 33.76
CA LEU A 280 -35.09 -13.59 33.37
C LEU A 280 -36.63 -13.45 33.43
N ALA A 281 -37.17 -12.80 34.47
CA ALA A 281 -38.61 -12.57 34.60
C ALA A 281 -39.16 -11.62 33.52
N GLY A 282 -38.32 -10.71 33.00
CA GLY A 282 -38.69 -9.81 31.90
C GLY A 282 -38.89 -10.51 30.56
N LEU A 283 -38.30 -11.70 30.36
CA LEU A 283 -38.31 -12.41 29.06
C LEU A 283 -39.70 -12.84 28.62
N ASP A 284 -40.54 -13.35 29.53
CA ASP A 284 -41.89 -13.82 29.15
C ASP A 284 -42.77 -12.65 28.68
N ARG A 285 -42.60 -11.48 29.29
CA ARG A 285 -43.27 -10.24 28.89
C ARG A 285 -42.81 -9.80 27.50
N ILE A 286 -41.49 -9.78 27.26
CA ILE A 286 -40.90 -9.40 25.98
C ILE A 286 -41.34 -10.39 24.89
N ALA A 287 -41.25 -11.68 25.16
CA ALA A 287 -41.62 -12.75 24.24
C ALA A 287 -43.07 -12.62 23.77
N LYS A 288 -44.00 -12.41 24.71
CA LYS A 288 -45.42 -12.22 24.40
C LYS A 288 -45.68 -10.93 23.63
N LYS A 289 -44.99 -9.83 23.97
CA LYS A 289 -45.18 -8.52 23.32
C LYS A 289 -44.69 -8.50 21.87
N TYR A 290 -43.60 -9.20 21.58
CA TYR A 290 -42.96 -9.20 20.25
C TYR A 290 -43.19 -10.50 19.46
N HIS A 291 -44.08 -11.37 19.93
CA HIS A 291 -44.37 -12.68 19.32
C HIS A 291 -43.09 -13.48 19.03
N LEU A 292 -42.21 -13.54 20.03
CA LEU A 292 -40.97 -14.31 19.97
C LEU A 292 -41.18 -15.66 20.64
N ASP A 293 -40.70 -16.70 19.99
CA ASP A 293 -40.48 -18.00 20.62
C ASP A 293 -39.06 -18.02 21.21
N VAL A 294 -38.98 -17.99 22.54
CA VAL A 294 -37.71 -17.87 23.25
C VAL A 294 -36.99 -19.22 23.23
N GLY A 295 -35.91 -19.29 22.45
CA GLY A 295 -35.08 -20.47 22.31
C GLY A 295 -33.92 -20.49 23.30
N GLU A 296 -32.71 -20.66 22.77
CA GLU A 296 -31.49 -20.84 23.56
C GLU A 296 -31.17 -19.63 24.44
N LYS A 297 -30.80 -19.91 25.70
CA LYS A 297 -30.34 -18.92 26.68
C LYS A 297 -28.94 -19.30 27.15
N THR A 298 -27.98 -18.42 26.91
CA THR A 298 -26.57 -18.69 27.21
C THR A 298 -25.99 -17.57 28.05
N VAL A 299 -25.46 -17.92 29.24
CA VAL A 299 -24.82 -16.95 30.14
C VAL A 299 -23.46 -16.56 29.57
N LEU A 300 -23.33 -15.31 29.13
CA LEU A 300 -22.07 -14.71 28.71
C LEU A 300 -21.33 -14.16 29.93
N LYS A 301 -20.51 -15.02 30.56
CA LYS A 301 -19.80 -14.71 31.81
C LYS A 301 -18.96 -13.43 31.75
N SER A 302 -18.31 -13.16 30.62
CA SER A 302 -17.48 -11.97 30.40
C SER A 302 -18.26 -10.66 30.40
N LEU A 303 -19.54 -10.71 30.04
CA LEU A 303 -20.44 -9.55 30.00
C LEU A 303 -21.36 -9.50 31.23
N ASN A 304 -21.36 -10.55 32.05
CA ASN A 304 -22.36 -10.77 33.10
C ASN A 304 -23.80 -10.54 32.57
N ARG A 305 -24.13 -11.16 31.43
CA ARG A 305 -25.42 -11.05 30.74
C ARG A 305 -25.86 -12.41 30.21
N ILE A 306 -27.16 -12.55 29.95
CA ILE A 306 -27.73 -13.73 29.30
C ILE A 306 -28.02 -13.37 27.85
N MET A 307 -27.39 -14.07 26.92
CA MET A 307 -27.73 -14.01 25.50
C MET A 307 -28.95 -14.88 25.26
N VAL A 308 -29.94 -14.33 24.58
CA VAL A 308 -31.19 -14.99 24.24
C VAL A 308 -31.31 -15.02 22.73
N VAL A 309 -31.42 -16.23 22.17
CA VAL A 309 -31.73 -16.46 20.77
C VAL A 309 -33.20 -16.81 20.68
N SER A 310 -33.99 -16.03 19.94
CA SER A 310 -35.42 -16.24 19.78
C SER A 310 -35.81 -16.33 18.31
N SER A 311 -36.79 -17.18 18.04
CA SER A 311 -37.40 -17.34 16.72
C SER A 311 -38.64 -16.46 16.59
N THR A 312 -38.95 -16.01 15.38
CA THR A 312 -40.13 -15.21 15.06
C THR A 312 -40.60 -15.47 13.64
N ALA A 313 -41.92 -15.41 13.44
CA ALA A 313 -42.53 -15.47 12.11
C ALA A 313 -42.46 -14.11 11.36
N GLY A 314 -42.08 -13.03 12.05
CA GLY A 314 -41.95 -11.69 11.47
C GLY A 314 -40.55 -11.38 10.91
N ASN A 315 -40.36 -10.16 10.43
CA ASN A 315 -39.05 -9.70 9.97
C ASN A 315 -38.10 -9.50 11.17
N ALA A 316 -37.08 -10.35 11.28
CA ALA A 316 -36.11 -10.33 12.38
C ALA A 316 -35.39 -8.98 12.55
N ALA A 317 -35.10 -8.27 11.46
CA ALA A 317 -34.43 -6.96 11.54
C ALA A 317 -35.37 -5.88 12.10
N GLU A 318 -36.64 -5.90 11.72
CA GLU A 318 -37.65 -4.98 12.24
C GLU A 318 -37.94 -5.23 13.72
N ILE A 319 -38.07 -6.51 14.10
CA ILE A 319 -38.29 -6.89 15.50
C ILE A 319 -37.09 -6.51 16.36
N ALA A 320 -35.86 -6.74 15.87
CA ALA A 320 -34.65 -6.30 16.54
C ALA A 320 -34.60 -4.78 16.76
N LEU A 321 -35.04 -3.97 15.78
CA LEU A 321 -35.14 -2.52 15.94
C LEU A 321 -36.15 -2.12 17.02
N ASN A 322 -37.31 -2.79 17.05
CA ASN A 322 -38.35 -2.47 18.02
C ASN A 322 -37.99 -2.91 19.46
N LEU A 323 -37.21 -3.98 19.60
CA LEU A 323 -36.68 -4.43 20.89
C LEU A 323 -35.67 -3.45 21.52
N LYS A 324 -35.05 -2.55 20.75
CA LYS A 324 -34.13 -1.54 21.30
C LYS A 324 -34.80 -0.59 22.30
N ASN A 325 -36.13 -0.49 22.23
CA ASN A 325 -36.92 0.36 23.12
C ASN A 325 -37.36 -0.35 24.41
N GLU A 326 -37.05 -1.64 24.57
CA GLU A 326 -37.39 -2.38 25.78
C GLU A 326 -36.36 -2.16 26.91
N SER A 327 -36.87 -1.80 28.08
CA SER A 327 -36.03 -1.69 29.27
C SER A 327 -35.54 -3.08 29.72
N GLY A 328 -34.23 -3.19 29.95
CA GLY A 328 -33.57 -4.45 30.31
C GLY A 328 -33.18 -5.33 29.11
N VAL A 329 -33.40 -4.87 27.88
CA VAL A 329 -32.92 -5.51 26.65
C VAL A 329 -31.73 -4.74 26.10
N TYR A 330 -30.64 -5.45 25.83
CA TYR A 330 -29.42 -4.87 25.31
C TYR A 330 -29.05 -5.51 23.97
N ASN A 331 -28.58 -4.69 23.04
CA ASN A 331 -28.06 -5.11 21.73
C ASN A 331 -28.96 -6.08 20.93
N PRO A 332 -30.27 -5.81 20.76
CA PRO A 332 -31.10 -6.65 19.93
C PRO A 332 -30.72 -6.50 18.44
N GLN A 333 -30.55 -7.64 17.78
CA GLN A 333 -30.11 -7.75 16.39
C GLN A 333 -30.62 -9.06 15.75
N PRO A 334 -30.70 -9.15 14.41
CA PRO A 334 -30.78 -10.44 13.73
C PRO A 334 -29.61 -11.35 14.11
N ASN A 335 -29.82 -12.66 14.06
CA ASN A 335 -28.72 -13.62 14.22
C ASN A 335 -27.83 -13.62 12.96
N TYR A 336 -26.78 -12.78 12.94
CA TYR A 336 -25.92 -12.63 11.78
C TYR A 336 -25.09 -13.87 11.49
N ILE A 337 -24.94 -14.19 10.20
CA ILE A 337 -24.08 -15.28 9.74
C ILE A 337 -22.68 -14.72 9.50
N PHE A 338 -21.68 -15.31 10.18
CA PHE A 338 -20.27 -15.00 9.97
C PHE A 338 -19.61 -16.11 9.15
N ALA A 339 -18.80 -15.75 8.16
CA ALA A 339 -17.96 -16.68 7.41
C ALA A 339 -16.52 -16.66 7.95
N THR A 340 -15.85 -17.80 7.95
CA THR A 340 -14.41 -17.89 8.30
C THR A 340 -13.56 -17.19 7.24
N MET A 341 -12.65 -16.30 7.64
CA MET A 341 -11.65 -15.73 6.73
C MET A 341 -10.38 -16.61 6.74
N GLY A 342 -10.29 -17.56 5.81
CA GLY A 342 -9.10 -18.42 5.63
C GLY A 342 -7.94 -17.71 4.93
N GLY A 343 -6.71 -18.05 5.32
CA GLY A 343 -5.42 -17.42 5.00
C GLY A 343 -5.16 -17.05 3.54
N LYS A 344 -4.96 -15.75 3.32
CA LYS A 344 -4.43 -15.16 2.09
C LYS A 344 -3.55 -13.98 2.44
N ASP A 345 -2.52 -13.74 1.65
CA ASP A 345 -1.67 -12.55 1.74
C ASP A 345 -2.57 -11.30 1.68
N PRO A 346 -2.57 -10.44 2.72
CA PRO A 346 -3.60 -9.42 2.93
C PRO A 346 -3.62 -8.31 1.88
N LEU A 347 -2.55 -8.17 1.10
CA LEU A 347 -2.45 -7.20 0.00
C LEU A 347 -2.59 -7.84 -1.38
N SER A 348 -2.78 -9.16 -1.48
CA SER A 348 -3.06 -9.84 -2.77
C SER A 348 -4.24 -9.26 -3.56
N PRO A 349 -5.33 -8.72 -2.94
CA PRO A 349 -6.39 -8.04 -3.69
C PRO A 349 -5.94 -6.75 -4.40
N MET A 350 -4.78 -6.18 -4.02
CA MET A 350 -4.21 -4.99 -4.66
C MET A 350 -3.42 -5.33 -5.94
N GLN A 351 -3.17 -6.61 -6.20
CA GLN A 351 -2.41 -7.06 -7.36
C GLN A 351 -3.34 -7.38 -8.53
N ASN A 352 -3.24 -6.60 -9.59
CA ASN A 352 -3.96 -6.88 -10.83
C ASN A 352 -3.64 -8.27 -11.40
N LEU A 353 -2.36 -8.70 -11.34
CA LEU A 353 -1.91 -10.02 -11.81
C LEU A 353 -2.60 -11.18 -11.10
N VAL A 354 -2.89 -11.06 -9.80
CA VAL A 354 -3.62 -12.08 -9.03
C VAL A 354 -5.00 -12.30 -9.62
N SER A 355 -5.73 -11.22 -9.90
CA SER A 355 -7.07 -11.28 -10.49
C SER A 355 -7.06 -11.66 -11.97
N MET A 356 -6.08 -11.19 -12.75
CA MET A 356 -5.99 -11.46 -14.18
C MET A 356 -5.75 -12.94 -14.47
N LEU A 357 -4.89 -13.60 -13.69
CA LEU A 357 -4.49 -14.99 -13.91
C LEU A 357 -5.26 -16.00 -13.04
N ASP A 358 -6.11 -15.53 -12.13
CA ASP A 358 -6.64 -16.33 -11.02
C ASP A 358 -5.51 -17.11 -10.32
N LEU A 359 -4.51 -16.37 -9.82
CA LEU A 359 -3.34 -16.97 -9.21
C LEU A 359 -3.66 -18.00 -8.10
N PRO A 360 -4.70 -17.82 -7.26
CA PRO A 360 -5.10 -18.87 -6.32
C PRO A 360 -5.46 -20.21 -7.00
N GLU A 361 -6.17 -20.19 -8.13
CA GLU A 361 -6.45 -21.42 -8.89
C GLU A 361 -5.16 -21.99 -9.51
N VAL A 362 -4.31 -21.11 -10.08
CA VAL A 362 -3.03 -21.49 -10.69
C VAL A 362 -2.13 -22.17 -9.66
N HIS A 363 -1.95 -21.56 -8.47
CA HIS A 363 -1.11 -22.05 -7.37
C HIS A 363 -1.59 -23.37 -6.79
N GLY A 364 -2.89 -23.67 -6.90
CA GLY A 364 -3.45 -24.99 -6.59
C GLY A 364 -2.96 -26.11 -7.53
N LYS A 365 -2.37 -25.77 -8.68
CA LYS A 365 -1.92 -26.71 -9.72
C LYS A 365 -0.42 -26.64 -9.98
N VAL A 366 0.17 -25.44 -10.04
CA VAL A 366 1.60 -25.16 -10.21
C VAL A 366 1.95 -23.89 -9.43
N SER A 367 3.10 -23.88 -8.75
CA SER A 367 3.54 -22.75 -7.93
C SER A 367 5.01 -22.36 -8.14
N GLY A 368 5.73 -23.08 -9.01
CA GLY A 368 7.15 -22.87 -9.30
C GLY A 368 8.08 -23.75 -8.47
N LYS A 369 7.56 -24.84 -7.89
CA LYS A 369 8.34 -25.73 -7.01
C LYS A 369 9.55 -26.33 -7.72
N ASN A 370 10.67 -26.37 -7.00
CA ASN A 370 11.96 -26.89 -7.48
C ASN A 370 12.54 -26.14 -8.69
N ILE A 371 12.08 -24.92 -8.95
CA ILE A 371 12.64 -24.04 -9.98
C ILE A 371 13.45 -22.95 -9.31
N THR A 372 14.67 -22.73 -9.79
CA THR A 372 15.55 -21.65 -9.34
C THR A 372 15.53 -20.50 -10.33
N VAL A 373 15.16 -19.31 -9.87
CA VAL A 373 15.19 -18.07 -10.66
C VAL A 373 16.28 -17.16 -10.11
N ALA A 374 17.28 -16.85 -10.94
CA ALA A 374 18.29 -15.85 -10.62
C ALA A 374 17.81 -14.46 -11.04
N VAL A 375 17.83 -13.53 -10.10
CA VAL A 375 17.48 -12.11 -10.31
C VAL A 375 18.78 -11.32 -10.38
N VAL A 376 19.19 -10.95 -11.60
CA VAL A 376 20.37 -10.11 -11.85
C VAL A 376 19.90 -8.67 -11.99
N ASP A 377 20.04 -7.89 -10.91
CA ASP A 377 19.47 -6.54 -10.80
C ASP A 377 20.32 -5.68 -9.83
N THR A 378 19.77 -4.55 -9.39
CA THR A 378 20.07 -3.95 -8.08
C THR A 378 19.74 -4.93 -6.95
N GLY A 379 20.21 -4.67 -5.74
CA GLY A 379 20.07 -5.63 -4.64
C GLY A 379 18.62 -5.90 -4.25
N VAL A 380 18.32 -7.15 -3.90
CA VAL A 380 17.03 -7.58 -3.35
C VAL A 380 17.08 -7.48 -1.83
N GLU A 381 16.06 -6.93 -1.17
CA GLU A 381 15.95 -6.99 0.30
C GLU A 381 15.69 -8.44 0.75
N VAL A 382 16.75 -9.13 1.14
CA VAL A 382 16.70 -10.57 1.48
C VAL A 382 15.90 -10.87 2.75
N GLU A 383 15.76 -9.89 3.64
CA GLU A 383 14.96 -10.00 4.88
C GLU A 383 13.51 -9.50 4.72
N HIS A 384 13.09 -9.15 3.50
CA HIS A 384 11.71 -8.74 3.25
C HIS A 384 10.75 -9.88 3.62
N GLU A 385 9.68 -9.59 4.34
CA GLU A 385 8.73 -10.59 4.87
C GLU A 385 8.24 -11.57 3.79
N ASP A 386 7.85 -11.05 2.61
CA ASP A 386 7.42 -11.85 1.45
C ASP A 386 8.54 -12.60 0.70
N LEU A 387 9.82 -12.25 0.90
CA LEU A 387 10.92 -12.79 0.08
C LEU A 387 11.84 -13.73 0.85
N ARG A 388 12.02 -13.51 2.16
CA ARG A 388 13.06 -14.19 2.96
C ARG A 388 13.00 -15.72 2.90
N SER A 389 11.82 -16.31 2.79
CA SER A 389 11.64 -17.77 2.71
C SER A 389 11.92 -18.34 1.32
N ARG A 390 12.14 -17.48 0.32
CA ARG A 390 12.36 -17.82 -1.09
C ARG A 390 13.80 -17.57 -1.51
N ILE A 391 14.50 -16.65 -0.86
CA ILE A 391 15.91 -16.36 -1.14
C ILE A 391 16.79 -17.53 -0.66
N ILE A 392 17.40 -18.26 -1.60
CA ILE A 392 18.32 -19.37 -1.30
C ILE A 392 19.79 -18.94 -1.32
N GLY A 393 20.08 -17.74 -1.81
CA GLY A 393 21.41 -17.18 -1.84
C GLY A 393 21.40 -15.75 -2.36
N TYR A 394 22.41 -14.98 -1.98
CA TYR A 394 22.61 -13.64 -2.50
C TYR A 394 24.10 -13.32 -2.62
N GLN A 395 24.48 -12.56 -3.65
CA GLN A 395 25.86 -12.12 -3.87
C GLN A 395 25.90 -10.68 -4.39
N ASN A 396 27.00 -9.98 -4.09
CA ASN A 396 27.24 -8.63 -4.54
C ASN A 396 28.42 -8.57 -5.50
N PHE A 397 28.19 -8.06 -6.71
CA PHE A 397 29.21 -7.91 -7.74
C PHE A 397 29.60 -6.45 -7.99
N ILE A 398 28.97 -5.49 -7.31
CA ILE A 398 29.34 -4.08 -7.35
C ILE A 398 30.52 -3.82 -6.40
N SER A 399 31.66 -3.48 -6.99
CA SER A 399 32.86 -3.09 -6.24
C SER A 399 32.63 -1.85 -5.36
N GLY A 400 33.24 -1.82 -4.18
CA GLY A 400 33.24 -0.65 -3.29
C GLY A 400 31.92 -0.39 -2.55
N SER A 401 30.98 -1.35 -2.55
CA SER A 401 29.74 -1.26 -1.76
C SER A 401 29.37 -2.63 -1.19
N SER A 402 28.69 -2.66 -0.05
CA SER A 402 28.11 -3.90 0.50
C SER A 402 26.81 -4.26 -0.21
N TYR A 403 26.40 -5.53 -0.08
CA TYR A 403 25.05 -5.94 -0.48
C TYR A 403 24.02 -5.16 0.35
N GLN A 404 22.95 -4.70 -0.29
CA GLN A 404 21.83 -4.02 0.36
C GLN A 404 20.56 -4.20 -0.48
N GLY A 405 19.39 -4.21 0.16
CA GLY A 405 18.11 -4.20 -0.54
C GLY A 405 17.86 -2.84 -1.21
N GLU A 406 17.54 -2.86 -2.49
CA GLU A 406 17.31 -1.70 -3.36
C GLU A 406 15.92 -1.83 -4.02
N ILE A 407 15.36 -0.69 -4.45
CA ILE A 407 13.94 -0.57 -4.84
C ILE A 407 13.61 -1.47 -6.02
N HIS A 408 14.43 -1.43 -7.08
CA HIS A 408 14.13 -2.12 -8.33
C HIS A 408 14.25 -3.64 -8.19
N GLY A 409 15.37 -4.13 -7.65
CA GLY A 409 15.62 -5.56 -7.47
C GLY A 409 14.61 -6.20 -6.53
N THR A 410 14.26 -5.50 -5.44
CA THR A 410 13.23 -5.97 -4.51
C THR A 410 11.86 -6.06 -5.19
N ALA A 411 11.48 -5.09 -6.04
CA ALA A 411 10.21 -5.12 -6.78
C ALA A 411 10.15 -6.26 -7.80
N VAL A 412 11.23 -6.47 -8.56
CA VAL A 412 11.37 -7.56 -9.53
C VAL A 412 11.23 -8.92 -8.84
N ALA A 413 11.94 -9.12 -7.73
CA ALA A 413 11.87 -10.36 -6.96
C ALA A 413 10.45 -10.66 -6.43
N GLY A 414 9.71 -9.63 -5.98
CA GLY A 414 8.33 -9.79 -5.50
C GLY A 414 7.35 -10.22 -6.57
N ILE A 415 7.45 -9.64 -7.78
CA ILE A 415 6.61 -10.07 -8.91
C ILE A 415 6.87 -11.54 -9.27
N ILE A 416 8.14 -11.95 -9.30
CA ILE A 416 8.52 -13.32 -9.65
C ILE A 416 8.00 -14.30 -8.60
N GLY A 417 8.34 -14.06 -7.33
CA GLY A 417 8.22 -15.09 -6.30
C GLY A 417 8.12 -14.55 -4.88
N ALA A 418 7.37 -13.48 -4.63
CA ALA A 418 6.85 -13.26 -3.28
C ALA A 418 6.11 -14.52 -2.81
N GLY A 419 6.49 -15.04 -1.64
CA GLY A 419 5.95 -16.28 -1.11
C GLY A 419 4.50 -16.11 -0.67
N GLN A 420 3.70 -17.15 -0.87
CA GLN A 420 2.36 -17.22 -0.29
C GLN A 420 2.51 -17.59 1.19
N ASN A 421 2.57 -16.58 2.07
CA ASN A 421 3.05 -16.75 3.44
C ASN A 421 2.18 -16.03 4.49
N GLU A 422 1.00 -15.54 4.08
CA GLU A 422 0.04 -14.75 4.88
C GLU A 422 0.51 -13.32 5.20
N TYR A 423 1.56 -12.84 4.53
CA TYR A 423 2.07 -11.48 4.62
C TYR A 423 1.97 -10.80 3.25
N GLY A 424 1.84 -9.48 3.25
CA GLY A 424 2.04 -8.69 2.04
C GLY A 424 1.27 -9.16 0.79
N ILE A 425 2.03 -9.40 -0.27
CA ILE A 425 1.61 -9.77 -1.62
C ILE A 425 2.05 -11.20 -1.97
N VAL A 426 1.54 -11.75 -3.07
CA VAL A 426 1.98 -13.05 -3.60
C VAL A 426 2.58 -12.91 -5.00
N GLY A 427 3.67 -13.61 -5.27
CA GLY A 427 4.33 -13.63 -6.58
C GLY A 427 3.58 -14.49 -7.58
N ILE A 428 3.98 -14.42 -8.86
CA ILE A 428 3.45 -15.31 -9.89
C ILE A 428 3.79 -16.77 -9.57
N ALA A 429 5.02 -17.03 -9.13
CA ALA A 429 5.51 -18.36 -8.80
C ALA A 429 6.00 -18.38 -7.33
N PRO A 430 5.09 -18.50 -6.34
CA PRO A 430 5.41 -18.32 -4.92
C PRO A 430 6.29 -19.42 -4.32
N ASP A 431 6.53 -20.52 -5.02
CA ASP A 431 7.37 -21.63 -4.57
C ASP A 431 8.73 -21.76 -5.27
N VAL A 432 9.11 -20.75 -6.06
CA VAL A 432 10.46 -20.69 -6.64
C VAL A 432 11.52 -20.45 -5.56
N SER A 433 12.72 -20.91 -5.86
CA SER A 433 13.94 -20.51 -5.15
C SER A 433 14.57 -19.31 -5.86
N LEU A 434 14.75 -18.20 -5.16
CA LEU A 434 15.32 -16.97 -5.70
C LEU A 434 16.82 -16.87 -5.36
N LEU A 435 17.62 -16.62 -6.38
CA LEU A 435 19.04 -16.28 -6.24
C LEU A 435 19.23 -14.78 -6.55
N ALA A 436 19.54 -13.97 -5.54
CA ALA A 436 19.63 -12.52 -5.68
C ALA A 436 21.06 -12.05 -5.99
N LEU A 437 21.29 -11.62 -7.22
CA LEU A 437 22.61 -11.26 -7.73
C LEU A 437 22.67 -9.77 -8.02
N ARG A 438 23.31 -9.02 -7.12
CA ARG A 438 23.45 -7.57 -7.26
C ARG A 438 24.53 -7.23 -8.29
N GLY A 439 24.09 -7.11 -9.55
CA GLY A 439 24.89 -6.74 -10.71
C GLY A 439 24.79 -5.25 -11.10
N CYS A 440 23.80 -4.54 -10.55
CA CYS A 440 23.59 -3.10 -10.72
C CYS A 440 23.60 -2.38 -9.37
N ARG A 441 23.88 -1.07 -9.37
CA ARG A 441 23.78 -0.21 -8.18
C ARG A 441 22.62 0.76 -8.33
N GLN A 442 21.89 1.02 -7.25
CA GLN A 442 20.87 2.07 -7.27
C GLN A 442 21.54 3.46 -7.25
N VAL A 443 21.12 4.34 -8.17
CA VAL A 443 21.73 5.67 -8.33
C VAL A 443 21.21 6.68 -7.30
N THR A 444 19.95 6.55 -6.88
CA THR A 444 19.33 7.46 -5.90
C THR A 444 18.64 6.68 -4.79
N LYS A 445 18.46 7.27 -3.60
CA LYS A 445 17.75 6.59 -2.50
C LYS A 445 16.22 6.54 -2.67
N ILE A 446 15.67 7.24 -3.65
CA ILE A 446 14.22 7.49 -3.76
C ILE A 446 13.62 7.00 -5.09
N SER A 447 14.44 6.50 -6.01
CA SER A 447 13.98 5.97 -7.30
C SER A 447 14.56 4.59 -7.56
N ALA A 448 13.82 3.82 -8.36
CA ALA A 448 14.22 2.49 -8.82
C ALA A 448 15.31 2.53 -9.93
N MET A 449 15.99 3.66 -10.12
CA MET A 449 16.95 3.81 -11.21
C MET A 449 18.28 3.13 -10.84
N GLY A 450 18.66 2.13 -11.63
CA GLY A 450 19.90 1.38 -11.50
C GLY A 450 20.94 1.77 -12.55
N GLU A 451 22.21 1.55 -12.21
CA GLU A 451 23.34 1.61 -13.12
C GLU A 451 24.09 0.28 -13.06
N CYS A 452 24.30 -0.35 -14.20
CA CYS A 452 24.91 -1.67 -14.32
C CYS A 452 26.27 -1.56 -15.02
N PHE A 453 27.14 -2.53 -14.77
CA PHE A 453 28.48 -2.58 -15.37
C PHE A 453 28.74 -3.95 -15.97
N SER A 454 29.29 -4.01 -17.18
CA SER A 454 29.62 -5.28 -17.87
C SER A 454 30.36 -6.26 -16.96
N THR A 455 31.37 -5.79 -16.22
CA THR A 455 32.14 -6.66 -15.33
C THR A 455 31.32 -7.25 -14.19
N SER A 456 30.34 -6.51 -13.66
CA SER A 456 29.45 -6.97 -12.59
C SER A 456 28.39 -7.93 -13.14
N LEU A 457 27.87 -7.65 -14.35
CA LEU A 457 26.88 -8.50 -15.02
C LEU A 457 27.49 -9.84 -15.43
N VAL A 458 28.70 -9.86 -15.99
CA VAL A 458 29.41 -11.11 -16.33
C VAL A 458 29.63 -11.98 -15.10
N ARG A 459 30.07 -11.40 -13.98
CA ARG A 459 30.24 -12.13 -12.71
C ARG A 459 28.89 -12.63 -12.15
N SER A 460 27.82 -11.85 -12.34
CA SER A 460 26.47 -12.26 -11.95
C SER A 460 25.98 -13.45 -12.80
N LEU A 461 26.17 -13.40 -14.12
CA LEU A 461 25.80 -14.51 -15.01
C LEU A 461 26.62 -15.78 -14.71
N ASP A 462 27.92 -15.64 -14.47
CA ASP A 462 28.77 -16.77 -14.08
C ASP A 462 28.29 -17.42 -12.78
N ALA A 463 27.91 -16.63 -11.78
CA ALA A 463 27.33 -17.12 -10.54
C ALA A 463 25.97 -17.81 -10.75
N ALA A 464 25.10 -17.25 -11.59
CA ALA A 464 23.80 -17.87 -11.92
C ALA A 464 23.98 -19.22 -12.65
N ILE A 465 24.91 -19.29 -13.60
CA ILE A 465 25.24 -20.50 -14.34
C ILE A 465 25.84 -21.57 -13.42
N THR A 466 26.77 -21.17 -12.56
CA THR A 466 27.42 -22.07 -11.58
C THR A 466 26.40 -22.62 -10.58
N ALA A 467 25.46 -21.78 -10.14
CA ALA A 467 24.34 -22.19 -9.30
C ALA A 467 23.28 -23.04 -10.03
N LYS A 468 23.40 -23.21 -11.36
CA LYS A 468 22.47 -23.95 -12.21
C LYS A 468 21.04 -23.40 -12.10
N ALA A 469 20.89 -22.07 -12.12
CA ALA A 469 19.57 -21.46 -12.20
C ALA A 469 18.81 -21.95 -13.44
N ASP A 470 17.52 -22.19 -13.33
CA ASP A 470 16.68 -22.60 -14.46
C ASP A 470 16.29 -21.38 -15.31
N VAL A 471 16.05 -20.24 -14.65
CA VAL A 471 15.68 -18.96 -15.28
C VAL A 471 16.58 -17.85 -14.77
N VAL A 472 17.04 -16.97 -15.66
CA VAL A 472 17.76 -15.74 -15.31
C VAL A 472 16.98 -14.54 -15.81
N ASN A 473 16.52 -13.71 -14.87
CA ASN A 473 15.83 -12.47 -15.15
C ASN A 473 16.83 -11.30 -15.18
N LEU A 474 16.95 -10.65 -16.33
CA LEU A 474 17.82 -9.50 -16.60
C LEU A 474 16.94 -8.25 -16.83
N SER A 475 16.36 -7.68 -15.77
CA SER A 475 15.51 -6.47 -15.85
C SER A 475 16.32 -5.18 -16.06
N LEU A 476 17.17 -5.18 -17.07
CA LEU A 476 18.13 -4.14 -17.42
C LEU A 476 18.27 -4.06 -18.94
N GLY A 477 18.85 -2.97 -19.45
CA GLY A 477 19.22 -2.92 -20.86
C GLY A 477 20.03 -1.69 -21.23
N ALA A 478 20.72 -1.79 -22.35
CA ALA A 478 21.47 -0.72 -22.99
C ALA A 478 21.35 -0.81 -24.52
N TYR A 479 21.43 0.32 -25.21
CA TYR A 479 21.45 0.38 -26.68
C TYR A 479 22.88 0.22 -27.23
N VAL A 480 23.59 -0.76 -26.69
CA VAL A 480 24.93 -1.18 -27.12
C VAL A 480 25.07 -2.66 -26.83
N ASP A 481 25.58 -3.41 -27.80
CA ASP A 481 25.85 -4.84 -27.63
C ASP A 481 27.12 -5.04 -26.80
N ASP A 482 27.10 -6.04 -25.93
CA ASP A 482 28.25 -6.45 -25.12
C ASP A 482 28.64 -7.88 -25.49
N THR A 483 29.72 -8.03 -26.26
CA THR A 483 30.19 -9.33 -26.75
C THR A 483 30.47 -10.31 -25.61
N LEU A 484 31.06 -9.85 -24.50
CA LEU A 484 31.39 -10.72 -23.38
C LEU A 484 30.13 -11.17 -22.65
N LEU A 485 29.15 -10.29 -22.47
CA LEU A 485 27.88 -10.67 -21.87
C LEU A 485 27.09 -11.63 -22.78
N GLY A 486 27.15 -11.44 -24.10
CA GLY A 486 26.56 -12.37 -25.08
C GLY A 486 27.14 -13.78 -24.97
N MET A 487 28.47 -13.90 -24.91
CA MET A 487 29.13 -15.21 -24.70
C MET A 487 28.69 -15.92 -23.41
N MET A 488 28.44 -15.15 -22.33
CA MET A 488 27.92 -15.71 -21.08
C MET A 488 26.46 -16.19 -21.20
N ILE A 489 25.64 -15.43 -21.94
CA ILE A 489 24.26 -15.82 -22.26
C ILE A 489 24.26 -17.12 -23.08
N ASP A 490 25.07 -17.21 -24.13
CA ASP A 490 25.21 -18.42 -24.95
C ASP A 490 25.62 -19.64 -24.10
N SER A 491 26.65 -19.48 -23.27
CA SER A 491 27.14 -20.53 -22.36
C SER A 491 26.08 -21.02 -21.36
N GLY A 492 25.27 -20.10 -20.83
CA GLY A 492 24.15 -20.47 -19.97
C GLY A 492 23.02 -21.15 -20.74
N HIS A 493 22.72 -20.67 -21.95
CA HIS A 493 21.67 -21.23 -22.80
C HIS A 493 22.00 -22.67 -23.21
N GLU A 494 23.26 -22.95 -23.57
CA GLU A 494 23.76 -24.31 -23.85
C GLU A 494 23.61 -25.26 -22.66
N LYS A 495 23.56 -24.72 -21.43
CA LYS A 495 23.32 -25.48 -20.19
C LYS A 495 21.83 -25.59 -19.83
N GLY A 496 20.94 -25.10 -20.70
CA GLY A 496 19.49 -25.17 -20.53
C GLY A 496 18.89 -24.07 -19.67
N ILE A 497 19.61 -22.97 -19.46
CA ILE A 497 19.11 -21.80 -18.72
C ILE A 497 18.30 -20.91 -19.66
N VAL A 498 17.12 -20.48 -19.20
CA VAL A 498 16.25 -19.56 -19.93
C VAL A 498 16.52 -18.13 -19.46
N PHE A 499 16.80 -17.22 -20.40
CA PHE A 499 17.02 -15.80 -20.12
C PHE A 499 15.80 -14.98 -20.53
N ALA A 500 15.43 -14.00 -19.71
CA ALA A 500 14.38 -13.02 -20.05
C ALA A 500 14.87 -11.60 -19.75
N ALA A 501 14.62 -10.68 -20.68
CA ALA A 501 15.00 -9.28 -20.55
C ALA A 501 13.97 -8.35 -21.21
N PRO A 502 13.78 -7.12 -20.69
CA PRO A 502 12.85 -6.15 -21.25
C PRO A 502 13.39 -5.53 -22.54
N VAL A 503 12.50 -5.20 -23.48
CA VAL A 503 12.88 -4.58 -24.76
C VAL A 503 13.45 -3.16 -24.65
N GLY A 504 13.32 -2.54 -23.48
CA GLY A 504 13.69 -1.14 -23.22
C GLY A 504 12.52 -0.31 -22.71
N ASN A 505 12.81 0.93 -22.32
CA ASN A 505 11.81 1.87 -21.76
C ASN A 505 11.73 3.19 -22.54
N ASP A 506 12.53 3.37 -23.60
CA ASP A 506 12.51 4.61 -24.40
C ASP A 506 11.36 4.54 -25.43
N PRO A 507 10.33 5.41 -25.33
CA PRO A 507 9.22 5.43 -26.29
C PRO A 507 9.68 5.72 -27.73
N ALA A 508 10.82 6.39 -27.91
CA ALA A 508 11.37 6.76 -29.21
C ALA A 508 12.32 5.70 -29.79
N ALA A 509 12.63 4.63 -29.06
CA ALA A 509 13.55 3.60 -29.54
C ALA A 509 12.97 2.80 -30.72
N GLU A 510 13.84 2.56 -31.71
CA GLU A 510 13.52 1.80 -32.91
C GLU A 510 14.01 0.35 -32.87
N ASN A 511 14.96 0.05 -31.97
CA ASN A 511 15.59 -1.25 -31.81
C ASN A 511 15.42 -1.75 -30.36
N ILE A 512 15.38 -3.06 -30.20
CA ILE A 512 15.35 -3.72 -28.88
C ILE A 512 16.70 -3.49 -28.17
N ALA A 513 16.66 -3.16 -26.88
CA ALA A 513 17.87 -3.00 -26.07
C ALA A 513 18.56 -4.34 -25.79
N PHE A 514 19.89 -4.34 -25.75
CA PHE A 514 20.67 -5.48 -25.27
C PHE A 514 20.54 -5.60 -23.75
N PRO A 515 20.38 -6.79 -23.14
CA PRO A 515 20.52 -8.13 -23.73
C PRO A 515 19.25 -8.70 -24.39
N ALA A 516 18.10 -8.03 -24.34
CA ALA A 516 16.87 -8.53 -24.95
C ALA A 516 16.97 -8.67 -26.48
N SER A 517 17.88 -7.97 -27.14
CA SER A 517 18.16 -8.11 -28.58
C SER A 517 18.93 -9.38 -28.94
N HIS A 518 19.49 -10.10 -27.96
CA HIS A 518 20.23 -11.34 -28.19
C HIS A 518 19.24 -12.48 -28.49
N ASP A 519 19.52 -13.26 -29.54
CA ASP A 519 18.66 -14.34 -30.04
C ASP A 519 18.41 -15.50 -29.05
N LYS A 520 19.17 -15.60 -27.96
CA LYS A 520 19.00 -16.60 -26.88
C LYS A 520 18.26 -16.05 -25.65
N VAL A 521 17.82 -14.80 -25.71
CA VAL A 521 17.10 -14.12 -24.64
C VAL A 521 15.67 -13.88 -25.09
N ILE A 522 14.72 -14.24 -24.22
CA ILE A 522 13.31 -13.94 -24.42
C ILE A 522 13.11 -12.44 -24.21
N SER A 523 12.81 -11.75 -25.30
CA SER A 523 12.55 -10.31 -25.30
C SER A 523 11.12 -10.01 -24.84
N VAL A 524 10.97 -9.14 -23.85
CA VAL A 524 9.66 -8.87 -23.21
C VAL A 524 9.26 -7.40 -23.33
N ALA A 525 8.11 -7.15 -23.97
CA ALA A 525 7.48 -5.85 -23.99
C ALA A 525 6.38 -5.71 -22.92
N GLY A 526 6.09 -4.47 -22.54
CA GLY A 526 5.09 -4.17 -21.52
C GLY A 526 3.70 -3.90 -22.10
N LEU A 527 2.66 -4.07 -21.29
CA LEU A 527 1.30 -3.61 -21.58
C LEU A 527 0.82 -2.70 -20.45
N ASP A 528 0.19 -1.59 -20.78
CA ASP A 528 -0.54 -0.78 -19.80
C ASP A 528 -1.91 -1.41 -19.43
N GLU A 529 -2.64 -0.81 -18.49
CA GLU A 529 -3.96 -1.28 -18.06
C GLU A 529 -5.01 -1.30 -19.20
N SER A 530 -4.80 -0.54 -20.27
CA SER A 530 -5.65 -0.49 -21.46
C SER A 530 -5.19 -1.45 -22.56
N GLY A 531 -4.10 -2.20 -22.33
CA GLY A 531 -3.49 -3.10 -23.31
C GLY A 531 -2.62 -2.38 -24.36
N ASN A 532 -2.27 -1.10 -24.17
CA ASN A 532 -1.34 -0.43 -25.05
C ASN A 532 0.09 -0.90 -24.77
N PRO A 533 0.91 -1.13 -25.82
CA PRO A 533 2.26 -1.62 -25.66
C PRO A 533 3.23 -0.55 -25.14
N LEU A 534 4.13 -0.97 -24.25
CA LEU A 534 5.28 -0.23 -23.77
C LEU A 534 6.60 -0.88 -24.23
N PRO A 535 7.61 -0.10 -24.63
CA PRO A 535 7.60 1.36 -24.64
C PRO A 535 6.84 1.93 -25.87
N ASN A 536 6.69 1.13 -26.93
CA ASN A 536 5.90 1.48 -28.12
C ASN A 536 5.44 0.23 -28.88
N ARG A 537 4.57 0.43 -29.88
CA ARG A 537 3.98 -0.66 -30.69
C ARG A 537 5.02 -1.39 -31.56
N ARG A 538 6.06 -0.70 -32.04
CA ARG A 538 7.09 -1.30 -32.89
C ARG A 538 7.88 -2.36 -32.11
N LEU A 539 8.43 -1.99 -30.95
CA LEU A 539 9.20 -2.93 -30.14
C LEU A 539 8.33 -4.09 -29.63
N ALA A 540 7.09 -3.83 -29.24
CA ALA A 540 6.17 -4.91 -28.85
C ALA A 540 5.85 -5.90 -29.98
N SER A 541 5.85 -5.45 -31.24
CA SER A 541 5.68 -6.34 -32.40
C SER A 541 6.92 -7.18 -32.74
N MET A 542 8.10 -6.74 -32.28
CA MET A 542 9.37 -7.46 -32.43
C MET A 542 9.67 -8.37 -31.24
N ALA A 543 9.01 -8.16 -30.10
CA ALA A 543 9.22 -8.90 -28.87
C ALA A 543 8.68 -10.34 -28.95
N ASP A 544 9.34 -11.27 -28.25
CA ASP A 544 8.90 -12.66 -28.12
C ASP A 544 7.66 -12.79 -27.24
N ALA A 545 7.57 -11.94 -26.21
CA ALA A 545 6.50 -11.96 -25.22
C ALA A 545 6.03 -10.56 -24.81
N VAL A 546 4.81 -10.50 -24.27
CA VAL A 546 4.25 -9.32 -23.60
C VAL A 546 3.73 -9.67 -22.22
N ALA A 547 3.78 -8.72 -21.28
CA ALA A 547 3.10 -8.83 -19.99
C ALA A 547 2.70 -7.45 -19.45
N PRO A 548 1.75 -7.37 -18.51
CA PRO A 548 1.42 -6.13 -17.81
C PRO A 548 2.68 -5.45 -17.23
N ALA A 549 2.76 -4.13 -17.36
CA ALA A 549 3.93 -3.32 -17.01
C ALA A 549 3.61 -2.04 -16.26
N THR A 550 2.33 -1.72 -16.01
CA THR A 550 1.93 -0.50 -15.29
C THR A 550 0.99 -0.82 -14.14
N HIS A 551 1.03 0.02 -13.10
CA HIS A 551 0.21 -0.09 -11.90
C HIS A 551 0.35 -1.45 -11.22
N LEU A 552 1.57 -2.00 -11.23
CA LEU A 552 1.86 -3.25 -10.56
C LEU A 552 2.19 -2.98 -9.09
N PHE A 553 1.50 -3.68 -8.19
CA PHE A 553 1.76 -3.59 -6.76
C PHE A 553 2.90 -4.54 -6.39
N VAL A 554 4.01 -3.99 -5.92
CA VAL A 554 5.31 -4.67 -5.76
C VAL A 554 5.89 -4.47 -4.38
N THR A 555 6.79 -5.37 -3.98
CA THR A 555 7.66 -5.26 -2.80
C THR A 555 8.70 -4.15 -2.98
N THR A 556 9.09 -3.49 -1.88
CA THR A 556 10.11 -2.44 -1.82
C THR A 556 10.86 -2.49 -0.49
N PRO A 557 12.10 -1.96 -0.41
CA PRO A 557 12.91 -2.01 0.80
C PRO A 557 12.21 -1.50 2.08
N GLY A 558 12.54 -2.13 3.20
CA GLY A 558 11.93 -1.91 4.51
C GLY A 558 10.66 -2.73 4.73
N SER A 559 10.52 -3.89 4.07
CA SER A 559 9.29 -4.71 4.06
C SER A 559 8.05 -3.88 3.68
N ASN A 560 8.19 -3.06 2.64
CA ASN A 560 7.17 -2.12 2.19
C ASN A 560 6.64 -2.51 0.81
N TYR A 561 5.57 -1.84 0.38
CA TYR A 561 4.95 -2.09 -0.91
C TYR A 561 4.66 -0.77 -1.61
N ASN A 562 4.69 -0.78 -2.94
CA ASN A 562 4.34 0.39 -3.74
C ASN A 562 3.78 -0.03 -5.11
N PHE A 563 3.17 0.92 -5.81
CA PHE A 563 2.90 0.77 -7.23
C PHE A 563 4.14 1.14 -8.05
N SER A 564 4.41 0.37 -9.09
CA SER A 564 5.53 0.59 -9.99
C SER A 564 5.15 0.29 -11.44
N ASP A 565 5.85 0.96 -12.35
CA ASP A 565 5.68 0.89 -13.80
C ASP A 565 7.03 0.60 -14.46
N GLY A 566 7.05 -0.15 -15.55
CA GLY A 566 8.21 -0.38 -16.39
C GLY A 566 8.23 -1.76 -17.04
N THR A 567 8.85 -1.86 -18.22
CA THR A 567 8.99 -3.13 -18.94
C THR A 567 9.83 -4.16 -18.16
N SER A 568 10.68 -3.69 -17.24
CA SER A 568 11.37 -4.50 -16.23
C SER A 568 10.45 -5.43 -15.45
N LEU A 569 9.23 -4.99 -15.13
CA LEU A 569 8.24 -5.77 -14.37
C LEU A 569 7.45 -6.73 -15.25
N ALA A 570 7.29 -6.41 -16.54
CA ALA A 570 6.78 -7.36 -17.52
C ALA A 570 7.77 -8.53 -17.69
N SER A 571 9.08 -8.24 -17.78
CA SER A 571 10.10 -9.29 -17.83
C SER A 571 10.08 -10.15 -16.57
N ALA A 572 9.94 -9.55 -15.39
CA ALA A 572 9.77 -10.28 -14.13
C ALA A 572 8.53 -11.19 -14.17
N SER A 573 7.42 -10.69 -14.73
CA SER A 573 6.19 -11.47 -14.86
C SER A 573 6.38 -12.69 -15.76
N ILE A 574 7.03 -12.51 -16.91
CA ILE A 574 7.35 -13.61 -17.83
C ILE A 574 8.30 -14.63 -17.18
N SER A 575 9.31 -14.18 -16.43
CA SER A 575 10.20 -15.07 -15.68
C SER A 575 9.43 -15.97 -14.69
N GLY A 576 8.44 -15.42 -13.97
CA GLY A 576 7.55 -16.19 -13.10
C GLY A 576 6.68 -17.19 -13.88
N ILE A 577 6.11 -16.78 -15.01
CA ILE A 577 5.28 -17.66 -15.87
C ILE A 577 6.11 -18.81 -16.46
N ILE A 578 7.35 -18.54 -16.87
CA ILE A 578 8.29 -19.57 -17.33
C ILE A 578 8.57 -20.55 -16.20
N ALA A 579 8.80 -20.08 -14.98
CA ALA A 579 9.03 -20.94 -13.82
C ALA A 579 7.82 -21.87 -13.54
N LEU A 580 6.59 -21.35 -13.59
CA LEU A 580 5.37 -22.18 -13.49
C LEU A 580 5.29 -23.23 -14.60
N SER A 581 5.63 -22.85 -15.83
CA SER A 581 5.61 -23.75 -17.00
C SER A 581 6.65 -24.87 -16.89
N MET A 582 7.83 -24.57 -16.32
CA MET A 582 8.93 -25.52 -16.16
C MET A 582 8.65 -26.58 -15.09
N GLU A 583 7.82 -26.29 -14.08
CA GLU A 583 7.44 -27.26 -13.03
C GLU A 583 6.82 -28.54 -13.62
N LYS A 584 6.01 -28.43 -14.67
CA LYS A 584 5.38 -29.57 -15.37
C LYS A 584 6.31 -30.33 -16.34
N LYS A 585 7.60 -29.96 -16.43
CA LYS A 585 8.66 -30.61 -17.24
C LYS A 585 8.41 -30.68 -18.76
N THR A 586 7.44 -29.96 -19.31
CA THR A 586 7.05 -30.12 -20.74
C THR A 586 7.85 -29.30 -21.75
N ALA A 587 8.64 -28.29 -21.37
CA ALA A 587 9.55 -27.62 -22.32
C ALA A 587 10.64 -26.80 -21.61
N ARG A 588 11.82 -27.39 -21.37
CA ARG A 588 12.99 -26.60 -20.93
C ARG A 588 13.59 -25.71 -22.03
N HIS A 589 13.31 -26.03 -23.30
CA HIS A 589 14.01 -25.42 -24.44
C HIS A 589 13.16 -24.43 -25.27
N SER A 590 11.84 -24.36 -25.06
CA SER A 590 10.96 -23.42 -25.77
C SER A 590 9.68 -23.19 -24.96
N PRO A 591 9.71 -22.28 -23.96
CA PRO A 591 8.51 -21.98 -23.19
C PRO A 591 7.44 -21.39 -24.11
N CYS A 592 6.18 -21.74 -23.85
CA CYS A 592 5.06 -21.03 -24.47
C CYS A 592 5.03 -19.60 -23.92
N LEU A 593 4.83 -18.61 -24.81
CA LEU A 593 4.91 -17.20 -24.48
C LEU A 593 3.65 -16.44 -24.95
N PRO A 594 3.08 -15.57 -24.11
CA PRO A 594 1.99 -14.70 -24.53
C PRO A 594 2.48 -13.63 -25.50
N ARG A 595 1.90 -13.55 -26.70
CA ARG A 595 2.34 -12.66 -27.78
C ARG A 595 1.50 -11.39 -27.89
N PHE A 596 2.15 -10.34 -28.35
CA PHE A 596 1.49 -9.09 -28.71
C PHE A 596 0.52 -9.29 -29.89
N ASN A 597 -0.57 -8.53 -29.91
CA ASN A 597 -1.58 -8.52 -30.99
C ASN A 597 -2.19 -9.90 -31.33
N SER A 598 -2.23 -10.81 -30.35
CA SER A 598 -2.93 -12.09 -30.46
C SER A 598 -4.45 -11.89 -30.39
N ALA A 599 -5.21 -12.72 -31.13
CA ALA A 599 -6.66 -12.79 -31.00
C ALA A 599 -7.10 -13.38 -29.64
N VAL A 600 -6.20 -14.06 -28.95
CA VAL A 600 -6.45 -14.65 -27.62
C VAL A 600 -6.06 -13.63 -26.54
N PRO A 601 -6.94 -13.28 -25.59
CA PRO A 601 -6.61 -12.39 -24.48
C PRO A 601 -5.40 -12.87 -23.68
N TRP A 602 -4.58 -11.94 -23.19
CA TRP A 602 -3.33 -12.24 -22.51
C TRP A 602 -3.46 -13.29 -21.38
N PRO A 603 -4.42 -13.20 -20.44
CA PRO A 603 -4.57 -14.22 -19.40
C PRO A 603 -4.78 -15.63 -19.94
N LYS A 604 -5.58 -15.76 -21.01
CA LYS A 604 -5.85 -17.07 -21.64
C LYS A 604 -4.62 -17.63 -22.33
N GLN A 605 -3.79 -16.78 -22.93
CA GLN A 605 -2.50 -17.20 -23.49
C GLN A 605 -1.61 -17.76 -22.38
N VAL A 606 -1.50 -17.06 -21.24
CA VAL A 606 -0.70 -17.50 -20.09
C VAL A 606 -1.18 -18.82 -19.52
N LEU A 607 -2.49 -18.95 -19.24
CA LEU A 607 -3.09 -20.18 -18.72
C LEU A 607 -2.83 -21.36 -19.66
N SER A 608 -3.01 -21.18 -20.97
CA SER A 608 -2.66 -22.19 -21.96
C SER A 608 -1.18 -22.56 -21.94
N CYS A 609 -0.28 -21.60 -21.73
CA CYS A 609 1.16 -21.84 -21.66
C CYS A 609 1.58 -22.68 -20.45
N ILE A 610 0.93 -22.48 -19.30
CA ILE A 610 1.14 -23.29 -18.08
C ILE A 610 0.29 -24.58 -18.06
N GLY A 611 -0.42 -24.86 -19.16
CA GLY A 611 -1.22 -26.05 -19.38
C GLY A 611 -2.47 -26.12 -18.52
N LEU A 612 -3.21 -25.01 -18.44
CA LEU A 612 -4.48 -24.81 -17.72
C LEU A 612 -5.62 -24.33 -18.60
#